data_AF-A0A1V6K7E3-F1
#
_entry.id   AF-A0A1V6K7E3-F1
#
_cell.length_a   1.000
_cell.length_b   1.000
_cell.length_c   1.000
_cell.angle_alpha   90.00
_cell.angle_beta   90.00
_cell.angle_gamma   90.00
#
_symmetry.space_group_name_H-M   'P 1'
#
loop_
_entity.id
_entity.type
_entity.pdbx_description
1 polymer ?
#
loop_
_entity_poly.entity_id
_entity_poly.type
_entity_poly.pdbx_seq_one_letter_code
_entity_poly.pdbx_strand_id
1 'polypeptide(L)'
;MKRDNPERYASLKAEKVLLHYLKPATAAAKNLSLDFYPLAEKALFQYLASKYKLSNHLSTQEKLQALSEKNIPEWLLDEIQLFLSHSQAARFMPETDRAVNLEEDLARIRKIFTGFSRLSKNRKNRSGK
;
A
#
# COMPACT_ATOMS: atom_id res chain seq x y z
N MET A 1 -22.43 16.19 -23.65
CA MET A 1 -22.92 14.94 -23.05
C MET A 1 -21.74 14.09 -22.57
N LYS A 2 -21.76 13.70 -21.28
CA LYS A 2 -21.32 12.40 -20.70
C LYS A 2 -19.92 11.91 -21.12
N ARG A 3 -18.91 11.86 -20.25
CA ARG A 3 -18.84 10.98 -19.06
C ARG A 3 -17.87 11.59 -18.04
N ASP A 4 -18.41 12.01 -16.91
CA ASP A 4 -17.69 12.16 -15.66
C ASP A 4 -17.03 10.80 -15.37
N ASN A 5 -15.71 10.71 -15.54
CA ASN A 5 -14.97 9.49 -15.31
C ASN A 5 -14.45 9.53 -13.87
N PRO A 6 -15.20 9.03 -12.87
CA PRO A 6 -14.73 8.95 -11.49
C PRO A 6 -13.43 8.15 -11.39
N GLU A 7 -13.16 7.29 -12.39
CA GLU A 7 -11.92 6.56 -12.60
C GLU A 7 -10.68 7.44 -12.68
N ARG A 8 -10.68 8.57 -13.39
CA ARG A 8 -9.48 9.44 -13.43
C ARG A 8 -9.28 10.17 -12.11
N TYR A 9 -10.37 10.59 -11.45
CA TYR A 9 -10.28 11.37 -10.21
C TYR A 9 -9.78 10.60 -9.00
N ALA A 10 -10.21 9.35 -8.76
CA ALA A 10 -9.61 8.59 -7.64
C ALA A 10 -8.27 7.95 -7.99
N SER A 11 -7.90 7.83 -9.27
CA SER A 11 -6.52 7.52 -9.65
C SER A 11 -5.62 8.69 -9.27
N LEU A 12 -6.00 9.93 -9.60
CA LEU A 12 -5.27 11.14 -9.19
C LEU A 12 -5.18 11.31 -7.66
N LYS A 13 -6.25 10.99 -6.92
CA LYS A 13 -6.24 11.09 -5.45
C LYS A 13 -5.37 10.01 -4.82
N ALA A 14 -5.40 8.80 -5.36
CA ALA A 14 -4.52 7.74 -4.92
C ALA A 14 -3.08 7.95 -5.35
N GLU A 15 -2.83 8.53 -6.53
CA GLU A 15 -1.51 9.00 -6.95
C GLU A 15 -0.99 10.07 -6.03
N LYS A 16 -1.80 11.05 -5.61
CA LYS A 16 -1.35 12.06 -4.64
C LYS A 16 -1.02 11.46 -3.28
N VAL A 17 -1.82 10.52 -2.80
CA VAL A 17 -1.57 9.80 -1.55
C VAL A 17 -0.33 8.90 -1.68
N LEU A 18 -0.21 8.15 -2.78
CA LEU A 18 0.99 7.42 -3.19
C LEU A 18 2.20 8.35 -3.20
N LEU A 19 2.12 9.49 -3.87
CA LEU A 19 3.23 10.42 -4.04
C LEU A 19 3.63 11.06 -2.72
N HIS A 20 2.68 11.30 -1.82
CA HIS A 20 2.97 11.85 -0.50
C HIS A 20 3.69 10.83 0.38
N TYR A 21 3.18 9.60 0.44
CA TYR A 21 3.70 8.54 1.30
C TYR A 21 4.92 7.82 0.71
N LEU A 22 4.97 7.65 -0.60
CA LEU A 22 6.07 7.02 -1.34
C LEU A 22 7.12 8.02 -1.80
N LYS A 23 6.97 9.34 -1.63
CA LYS A 23 8.08 10.27 -1.92
C LYS A 23 9.37 9.87 -1.20
N PRO A 24 9.34 9.70 0.14
CA PRO A 24 10.55 9.34 0.87
C PRO A 24 10.96 7.89 0.56
N ALA A 25 10.01 6.97 0.41
CA ALA A 25 10.31 5.58 0.05
C ALA A 25 10.96 5.47 -1.34
N THR A 26 10.41 6.15 -2.36
CA THR A 26 10.97 6.16 -3.73
C THR A 26 12.35 6.80 -3.75
N ALA A 27 12.57 7.86 -2.97
CA ALA A 27 13.90 8.45 -2.82
C ALA A 27 14.88 7.46 -2.17
N ALA A 28 14.46 6.77 -1.12
CA ALA A 28 15.28 5.74 -0.47
C ALA A 28 15.58 4.56 -1.41
N ALA A 29 14.58 4.05 -2.15
CA ALA A 29 14.78 2.97 -3.13
C ALA A 29 15.75 3.37 -4.24
N LYS A 30 15.66 4.61 -4.75
CA LYS A 30 16.62 5.15 -5.73
C LYS A 30 18.04 5.26 -5.20
N ASN A 31 18.19 5.48 -3.90
CA ASN A 31 19.50 5.52 -3.23
C ASN A 31 19.89 4.15 -2.66
N LEU A 32 19.14 3.08 -2.96
CA LEU A 32 19.33 1.74 -2.39
C LEU A 32 19.36 1.72 -0.86
N SER A 33 18.73 2.71 -0.23
CA SER A 33 18.76 2.88 1.21
C SER A 33 17.83 1.89 1.91
N LEU A 34 18.35 1.36 3.02
CA LEU A 34 17.60 0.59 4.01
C LEU A 34 16.37 1.31 4.54
N ASP A 35 16.30 2.63 4.41
CA ASP A 35 15.15 3.43 4.82
C ASP A 35 13.90 3.16 3.98
N PHE A 36 14.00 2.55 2.79
CA PHE A 36 12.84 2.28 1.94
C PHE A 36 11.77 1.48 2.68
N TYR A 37 12.15 0.34 3.23
CA TYR A 37 11.28 -0.61 3.91
C TYR A 37 10.54 0.01 5.11
N PRO A 38 11.21 0.61 6.12
CA PRO A 38 10.52 1.24 7.24
C PRO A 38 9.66 2.44 6.80
N LEU A 39 10.05 3.21 5.77
CA LEU A 39 9.24 4.29 5.23
C LEU A 39 7.95 3.78 4.55
N ALA A 40 8.09 2.71 3.76
CA ALA A 40 7.00 2.07 3.02
C ALA A 40 6.01 1.34 3.96
N GLU A 41 6.51 0.63 4.98
CA GLU A 41 5.67 0.05 6.03
C GLU A 41 4.91 1.12 6.81
N LYS A 42 5.59 2.19 7.22
CA LYS A 42 4.96 3.31 7.95
C LYS A 42 3.86 3.95 7.10
N ALA A 43 4.13 4.18 5.83
CA ALA A 43 3.16 4.67 4.86
C ALA A 43 1.91 3.77 4.76
N LEU A 44 2.12 2.46 4.63
CA LEU A 44 1.04 1.49 4.55
C LEU A 44 0.21 1.49 5.83
N PHE A 45 0.84 1.40 7.00
CA PHE A 45 0.12 1.40 8.28
C PHE A 45 -0.62 2.72 8.54
N GLN A 46 -0.02 3.87 8.23
CA GLN A 46 -0.72 5.15 8.34
C GLN A 46 -1.94 5.23 7.44
N TYR A 47 -1.83 4.74 6.21
CA TYR A 47 -2.96 4.67 5.30
C TYR A 47 -4.07 3.76 5.84
N LEU A 48 -3.72 2.56 6.31
CA LEU A 48 -4.67 1.61 6.87
C LEU A 48 -5.34 2.15 8.14
N ALA A 49 -4.57 2.76 9.04
CA ALA A 49 -5.08 3.40 10.25
C ALA A 49 -6.04 4.54 9.90
N SER A 50 -5.69 5.40 8.95
CA SER A 50 -6.54 6.53 8.53
C SER A 50 -7.81 6.05 7.82
N LYS A 51 -7.70 5.10 6.90
CA LYS A 51 -8.80 4.62 6.04
C LYS A 51 -9.76 3.69 6.77
N TYR A 52 -9.23 2.78 7.57
CA TYR A 52 -9.97 1.67 8.15
C TYR A 52 -10.09 1.77 9.68
N LYS A 53 -9.54 2.84 10.29
CA LYS A 53 -9.49 3.04 11.74
C LYS A 53 -8.90 1.83 12.48
N LEU A 54 -7.89 1.20 11.87
CA LEU A 54 -7.16 0.11 12.51
C LEU A 54 -6.27 0.67 13.60
N SER A 55 -6.27 0.03 14.76
CA SER A 55 -5.34 0.36 15.85
C SER A 55 -3.90 0.05 15.44
N ASN A 56 -2.99 0.98 15.74
CA ASN A 56 -1.56 0.81 15.44
C ASN A 56 -0.93 -0.37 16.20
N HIS A 57 -1.51 -0.76 17.35
CA HIS A 57 -1.06 -1.88 18.18
C HIS A 57 -1.40 -3.26 17.60
N LEU A 58 -2.24 -3.33 16.57
CA LEU A 58 -2.60 -4.61 15.96
C LEU A 58 -1.40 -5.20 15.22
N SER A 59 -1.22 -6.50 15.42
CA SER A 59 -0.26 -7.32 14.69
C SER A 59 -0.61 -7.34 13.20
N THR A 60 0.36 -7.68 12.35
CA THR A 60 0.11 -7.80 10.90
C THR A 60 -1.08 -8.70 10.60
N GLN A 61 -1.16 -9.88 11.23
CA GLN A 61 -2.28 -10.80 11.03
C GLN A 61 -3.62 -10.21 11.49
N GLU A 62 -3.66 -9.52 12.63
CA GLU A 62 -4.89 -8.89 13.12
C GLU A 62 -5.34 -7.75 12.19
N LYS A 63 -4.40 -6.98 11.63
CA LYS A 63 -4.70 -5.96 10.61
C LYS A 63 -5.26 -6.61 9.35
N LEU A 64 -4.68 -7.71 8.88
CA LEU A 64 -5.17 -8.44 7.70
C LEU A 64 -6.56 -9.04 7.96
N GLN A 65 -6.80 -9.60 9.13
CA GLN A 65 -8.10 -10.11 9.54
C GLN A 65 -9.15 -9.00 9.57
N ALA A 66 -8.85 -7.87 10.22
CA ALA A 66 -9.73 -6.71 10.26
C ALA A 66 -9.99 -6.10 8.87
N LEU A 67 -9.04 -6.22 7.93
CA LEU A 67 -9.24 -5.86 6.53
C LEU A 67 -10.12 -6.88 5.81
N SER A 68 -9.92 -8.17 6.04
CA SER A 68 -10.76 -9.24 5.50
C SER A 68 -12.23 -9.06 5.91
N GLU A 69 -12.49 -8.78 7.18
CA GLU A 69 -13.83 -8.45 7.70
C GLU A 69 -14.46 -7.22 7.00
N LYS A 70 -13.63 -6.30 6.50
CA LYS A 70 -14.07 -5.14 5.73
C LYS A 70 -14.25 -5.44 4.23
N ASN A 71 -14.36 -6.70 3.82
CA ASN A 71 -14.53 -7.11 2.42
C ASN A 71 -13.36 -6.63 1.54
N ILE A 72 -12.15 -6.63 2.08
CA ILE A 72 -10.94 -6.42 1.29
C ILE A 72 -10.60 -7.74 0.60
N PRO A 73 -10.35 -7.73 -0.72
CA PRO A 73 -10.11 -8.94 -1.47
C PRO A 73 -8.80 -9.59 -1.05
N GLU A 74 -8.81 -10.92 -1.03
CA GLU A 74 -7.72 -11.75 -0.53
C GLU A 74 -6.38 -11.46 -1.24
N TRP A 75 -6.40 -11.27 -2.56
CA TRP A 75 -5.19 -10.90 -3.32
C TRP A 75 -4.52 -9.62 -2.79
N LEU A 76 -5.27 -8.69 -2.22
CA LEU A 76 -4.71 -7.45 -1.67
C LEU A 76 -4.10 -7.69 -0.28
N LEU A 77 -4.70 -8.59 0.50
CA LEU A 77 -4.18 -9.02 1.79
C LEU A 77 -2.87 -9.80 1.60
N ASP A 78 -2.83 -10.68 0.60
CA ASP A 78 -1.66 -11.46 0.24
C ASP A 78 -0.48 -10.55 -0.17
N GLU A 79 -0.73 -9.54 -1.02
CA GLU A 79 0.30 -8.58 -1.41
C GLU A 79 0.86 -7.78 -0.22
N ILE A 80 0.01 -7.42 0.76
CA ILE A 80 0.45 -6.75 1.99
C ILE A 80 1.31 -7.69 2.82
N GLN A 81 0.86 -8.93 3.03
CA GLN A 81 1.61 -9.91 3.80
C GLN A 81 2.98 -10.16 3.16
N LEU A 82 3.00 -10.35 1.85
CA LEU A 82 4.21 -10.61 1.08
C LEU A 82 5.18 -9.42 1.14
N PHE A 83 4.67 -8.19 1.01
CA PHE A 83 5.47 -6.97 1.19
C PHE A 83 6.09 -6.89 2.60
N LEU A 84 5.33 -7.22 3.64
CA LEU A 84 5.83 -7.19 5.02
C LEU A 84 6.86 -8.30 5.29
N SER A 85 6.68 -9.47 4.70
CA SER A 85 7.67 -10.55 4.73
C SER A 85 8.96 -10.14 4.02
N HIS A 86 8.86 -9.51 2.84
CA HIS A 86 10.00 -8.96 2.11
C HIS A 86 10.72 -7.87 2.92
N SER A 87 9.97 -6.98 3.57
CA SER A 87 10.53 -5.94 4.45
C SER A 87 11.36 -6.52 5.60
N GLN A 88 10.88 -7.59 6.22
CA GLN A 88 11.61 -8.28 7.28
C GLN A 88 12.84 -9.02 6.73
N ALA A 89 12.69 -9.73 5.61
CA ALA A 89 13.80 -10.44 4.97
C ALA A 89 14.90 -9.48 4.51
N ALA A 90 14.53 -8.31 4.00
CA ALA A 90 15.46 -7.31 3.50
C ALA A 90 16.43 -6.80 4.57
N ARG A 91 16.06 -6.83 5.87
CA ARG A 91 16.97 -6.51 6.98
C ARG A 91 18.15 -7.46 7.08
N PHE A 92 17.99 -8.69 6.61
CA PHE A 92 19.02 -9.73 6.66
C PHE A 92 19.65 -10.01 5.28
N MET A 93 19.13 -9.39 4.21
CA MET A 93 19.66 -9.57 2.85
C MET A 93 20.96 -8.77 2.62
N PRO A 94 21.91 -9.31 1.83
CA PRO A 94 23.06 -8.56 1.35
C PRO A 94 22.63 -7.45 0.38
N GLU A 95 23.43 -6.37 0.31
CA GLU A 95 23.09 -5.16 -0.46
C GLU A 95 22.85 -5.43 -1.95
N THR A 96 23.54 -6.41 -2.53
CA THR A 96 23.45 -6.77 -3.95
C THR A 96 22.08 -7.35 -4.33
N ASP A 97 21.56 -8.29 -3.54
CA ASP A 97 20.20 -8.83 -3.73
C ASP A 97 19.13 -7.80 -3.37
N ARG A 98 19.40 -6.94 -2.38
CA ARG A 98 18.45 -5.92 -1.94
C ARG A 98 18.09 -4.94 -3.06
N ALA A 99 19.07 -4.53 -3.87
CA ALA A 99 18.84 -3.58 -4.95
C ALA A 99 17.85 -4.10 -6.01
N VAL A 100 17.94 -5.38 -6.35
CA VAL A 100 17.03 -6.04 -7.29
C VAL A 100 15.61 -6.11 -6.72
N ASN A 101 15.49 -6.46 -5.44
CA ASN A 101 14.20 -6.58 -4.76
C ASN A 101 13.51 -5.22 -4.50
N LEU A 102 14.26 -4.14 -4.33
CA LEU A 102 13.73 -2.81 -4.01
C LEU A 102 12.80 -2.26 -5.10
N GLU A 103 13.14 -2.44 -6.38
CA GLU A 103 12.28 -2.00 -7.49
C GLU A 103 10.99 -2.82 -7.56
N GLU A 104 11.07 -4.13 -7.35
CA GLU A 104 9.91 -5.02 -7.29
C GLU A 104 9.00 -4.70 -6.10
N ASP A 105 9.58 -4.48 -4.91
CA ASP A 105 8.84 -4.12 -3.70
C ASP A 105 8.19 -2.73 -3.84
N LEU A 106 8.84 -1.81 -4.54
CA LEU A 106 8.27 -0.51 -4.88
C LEU A 106 7.09 -0.66 -5.85
N ALA A 107 7.18 -1.53 -6.85
CA ALA A 107 6.06 -1.83 -7.73
C ALA A 107 4.90 -2.51 -6.96
N ARG A 108 5.22 -3.41 -6.03
CA ARG A 108 4.26 -4.11 -5.17
C ARG A 108 3.48 -3.15 -4.29
N ILE A 109 4.16 -2.27 -3.55
CA ILE A 109 3.45 -1.32 -2.68
C ILE A 109 2.55 -0.38 -3.50
N ARG A 110 2.98 0.03 -4.70
CA ARG A 110 2.14 0.80 -5.64
C ARG A 110 0.89 0.03 -6.06
N LYS A 111 1.02 -1.28 -6.31
CA LYS A 111 -0.10 -2.17 -6.64
C LYS A 111 -1.08 -2.26 -5.46
N ILE A 112 -0.59 -2.39 -4.23
CA ILE A 112 -1.42 -2.41 -3.01
C ILE A 112 -2.25 -1.13 -2.88
N PHE A 113 -1.61 0.03 -2.92
CA PHE A 113 -2.31 1.31 -2.80
C PHE A 113 -3.32 1.53 -3.94
N THR A 114 -2.97 1.12 -5.16
CA THR A 114 -3.88 1.17 -6.32
C THR A 114 -5.09 0.27 -6.12
N GLY A 115 -4.88 -0.94 -5.59
CA GLY A 115 -5.94 -1.87 -5.19
C GLY A 115 -6.92 -1.23 -4.22
N PHE A 116 -6.40 -0.65 -3.14
CA PHE A 116 -7.22 0.06 -2.14
C PHE A 116 -7.95 1.28 -2.70
N SER A 117 -7.35 2.02 -3.63
CA SER A 117 -8.00 3.13 -4.30
C SER A 117 -9.21 2.69 -5.12
N ARG A 118 -9.05 1.61 -5.90
CA ARG A 118 -10.12 1.01 -6.71
C ARG A 118 -11.27 0.51 -5.82
N LEU A 119 -10.95 -0.15 -4.70
CA LEU A 119 -11.94 -0.57 -3.69
C LEU A 119 -12.72 0.61 -3.10
N SER A 120 -12.02 1.71 -2.80
CA SER A 120 -12.64 2.91 -2.24
C SER A 120 -13.67 3.55 -3.17
N LYS A 121 -13.48 3.48 -4.49
CA LYS A 121 -14.47 3.94 -5.48
C LYS A 121 -15.70 3.05 -5.49
N ASN A 122 -15.51 1.74 -5.42
CA ASN A 122 -16.60 0.78 -5.53
C ASN A 122 -17.59 0.90 -4.35
N ARG A 123 -17.10 1.23 -3.14
CA ARG A 123 -17.99 1.52 -2.00
C ARG A 123 -18.76 2.83 -2.15
N LYS A 124 -18.18 3.88 -2.72
CA LYS A 124 -18.85 5.18 -2.84
C LYS A 124 -20.02 5.16 -3.83
N ASN A 125 -19.96 4.29 -4.85
CA ASN A 125 -21.04 4.10 -5.82
C ASN A 125 -22.23 3.28 -5.29
N ARG A 126 -22.15 2.65 -4.11
CA ARG A 126 -23.26 1.88 -3.51
C ARG A 126 -24.08 2.66 -2.48
N SER A 127 -23.71 3.90 -2.16
CA SER A 127 -24.44 4.75 -1.20
C SER A 127 -25.37 5.77 -1.88
N GLY A 128 -25.70 5.55 -3.16
CA GLY A 128 -26.65 6.34 -3.92
C GLY A 128 -27.74 5.45 -4.49
N LYS A 129 -28.60 4.91 -3.63
CA LYS A 129 -29.92 4.42 -4.01
C LYS A 129 -30.88 4.63 -2.86
#